data_AF-A0A6G9HEQ1-F1
#
_entry.id   AF-A0A6G9HEQ1-F1
#
_cell.length_a   1.000
_cell.length_b   1.000
_cell.length_c   1.000
_cell.angle_alpha   90.00
_cell.angle_beta   90.00
_cell.angle_gamma   90.00
#
_symmetry.space_group_name_H-M   'P 1'
#
loop_
_entity.id
_entity.type
_entity.pdbx_description
1 polymer ?
#
loop_
_entity_poly.entity_id
_entity_poly.type
_entity_poly.pdbx_seq_one_letter_code
_entity_poly.pdbx_strand_id
1 'polypeptide(L)'
;SNGFKVTVFEAEGRPGGKLRSVCHGGLIWDEGANTMTESEIEVKNLIHDLGLEEKQQFPISQSKLYIVRNGKPVLIPTNPIALITSSILSAKSKFRIILEPFFWKRNEPSKVYNSGTEESVGEFFQRHFGKEVVDYLVDPFVAGTSAGDPESLSVRHTFPELWNLETRFGSIIAGAIQSNFSSKKDKSKETNSSRHKKRQRGSFSFLGGMQTLPDRLCKELAKDELRLGSKVLSLSYNHDSRSALDNWSVSFASKGDKRMQNSSYDAVIMTAPLCNLKEMRITKGRNHFPLDFIPEVIYMPLSVIITAFKKENVRQPLEGFGVLVPSKEQKNGLKTL
;
A
#
# COMPACT_ATOMS: atom_id res chain seq x y z
N SER A 1 -27.10 -16.99 -3.63
CA SER A 1 -26.64 -16.97 -5.03
C SER A 1 -25.62 -18.09 -5.21
N ASN A 2 -25.78 -18.98 -6.19
CA ASN A 2 -24.81 -20.05 -6.46
C ASN A 2 -23.60 -19.42 -7.16
N GLY A 3 -22.58 -19.05 -6.38
CA GLY A 3 -21.29 -18.59 -6.89
C GLY A 3 -20.44 -19.73 -7.43
N PHE A 4 -19.21 -19.43 -7.81
CA PHE A 4 -18.22 -20.45 -8.17
C PHE A 4 -17.79 -21.24 -6.92
N LYS A 5 -17.49 -22.52 -7.10
CA LYS A 5 -16.81 -23.32 -6.07
C LYS A 5 -15.35 -22.90 -6.02
N VAL A 6 -14.86 -22.47 -4.86
CA VAL A 6 -13.51 -21.91 -4.70
C VAL A 6 -12.67 -22.81 -3.80
N THR A 7 -11.38 -22.93 -4.09
CA THR A 7 -10.41 -23.47 -3.14
C THR A 7 -9.24 -22.49 -3.04
N VAL A 8 -8.91 -22.10 -1.81
CA VAL A 8 -7.80 -21.20 -1.48
C VAL A 8 -6.68 -22.03 -0.86
N PHE A 9 -5.51 -21.98 -1.49
CA PHE A 9 -4.28 -22.58 -0.98
C PHE A 9 -3.44 -21.52 -0.28
N GLU A 10 -3.16 -21.73 1.00
CA GLU A 10 -2.32 -20.84 1.81
C GLU A 10 -1.12 -21.63 2.31
N ALA A 11 0.09 -21.16 2.02
CA ALA A 11 1.33 -21.84 2.39
C ALA A 11 1.55 -21.82 3.91
N GLU A 12 1.11 -20.77 4.59
CA GLU A 12 1.24 -20.60 6.02
C GLU A 12 0.15 -21.33 6.81
N GLY A 13 0.40 -21.54 8.10
CA GLY A 13 -0.56 -22.18 9.02
C GLY A 13 -1.74 -21.28 9.43
N ARG A 14 -1.87 -20.10 8.84
CA ARG A 14 -2.90 -19.09 9.17
C ARG A 14 -3.27 -18.26 7.93
N PRO A 15 -4.51 -17.77 7.86
CA PRO A 15 -4.88 -16.78 6.85
C PRO A 15 -4.35 -15.38 7.19
N GLY A 16 -4.55 -14.44 6.26
CA GLY A 16 -4.36 -13.01 6.46
C GLY A 16 -3.09 -12.42 5.85
N GLY A 17 -2.11 -13.24 5.46
CA GLY A 17 -0.90 -12.75 4.81
C GLY A 17 -0.17 -11.70 5.65
N LYS A 18 -0.13 -10.45 5.16
CA LYS A 18 0.48 -9.27 5.83
C LYS A 18 -0.44 -8.58 6.84
N LEU A 19 -1.71 -8.96 6.92
CA LEU A 19 -2.59 -8.58 8.03
C LEU A 19 -2.37 -9.61 9.13
N ARG A 20 -1.71 -9.20 10.22
CA ARG A 20 -1.40 -10.09 11.34
C ARG A 20 -1.42 -9.33 12.65
N SER A 21 -2.38 -9.67 13.50
CA SER A 21 -2.52 -9.13 14.84
C SER A 21 -2.14 -10.17 15.88
N VAL A 22 -1.49 -9.73 16.95
CA VAL A 22 -1.13 -10.57 18.09
C VAL A 22 -1.71 -9.95 19.35
N CYS A 23 -2.27 -10.81 20.20
CA CYS A 23 -2.71 -10.45 21.54
C CYS A 23 -1.86 -11.24 22.55
N HIS A 24 -1.10 -10.53 23.38
CA HIS A 24 -0.24 -11.15 24.38
C HIS A 24 -0.03 -10.21 25.57
N GLY A 25 -0.10 -10.74 26.80
CA GLY A 25 0.17 -9.96 28.01
C GLY A 25 -0.76 -8.75 28.21
N GLY A 26 -2.00 -8.81 27.71
CA GLY A 26 -2.94 -7.68 27.73
C GLY A 26 -2.67 -6.59 26.70
N LEU A 27 -1.70 -6.80 25.79
CA LEU A 27 -1.39 -5.91 24.68
C LEU A 27 -1.92 -6.49 23.36
N ILE A 28 -2.28 -5.61 22.44
CA ILE A 28 -2.66 -5.94 21.07
C ILE A 28 -1.79 -5.12 20.13
N TRP A 29 -1.19 -5.76 19.13
CA TRP A 29 -0.43 -5.07 18.08
C TRP A 29 -0.58 -5.77 16.73
N ASP A 30 -0.28 -5.05 15.66
CA ASP A 30 -0.17 -5.58 14.31
C ASP A 30 1.32 -5.74 13.92
N GLU A 31 1.68 -6.91 13.39
CA GLU A 31 3.04 -7.25 12.90
C GLU A 31 3.28 -6.89 11.43
N GLY A 32 2.26 -6.35 10.76
CA GLY A 32 2.31 -5.96 9.35
C GLY A 32 1.51 -4.67 9.12
N ALA A 33 0.44 -4.74 8.34
CA ALA A 33 -0.41 -3.57 8.17
C ALA A 33 -1.12 -3.24 9.49
N ASN A 34 -1.09 -1.97 9.89
CA ASN A 34 -1.65 -1.49 11.16
C ASN A 34 -2.98 -0.71 10.95
N THR A 35 -3.16 -0.12 9.77
CA THR A 35 -4.39 0.60 9.39
C THR A 35 -4.70 0.43 7.91
N MET A 36 -5.97 0.66 7.53
CA MET A 36 -6.43 0.76 6.14
C MET A 36 -7.40 1.92 5.92
N THR A 37 -7.76 2.19 4.68
CA THR A 37 -8.72 3.24 4.28
C THR A 37 -9.89 2.65 3.48
N GLU A 38 -11.06 3.27 3.58
CA GLU A 38 -12.25 2.95 2.78
C GLU A 38 -12.40 3.89 1.57
N SER A 39 -11.29 4.28 0.95
CA SER A 39 -11.29 5.14 -0.24
C SER A 39 -11.98 4.44 -1.43
N GLU A 40 -11.82 3.12 -1.51
CA GLU A 40 -12.27 2.28 -2.61
C GLU A 40 -13.64 1.70 -2.29
N ILE A 41 -14.56 1.75 -3.26
CA ILE A 41 -15.95 1.33 -3.05
C ILE A 41 -16.04 -0.17 -2.74
N GLU A 42 -15.13 -0.96 -3.32
CA GLU A 42 -15.00 -2.39 -3.12
C GLU A 42 -14.66 -2.71 -1.65
N VAL A 43 -13.76 -1.95 -1.03
CA VAL A 43 -13.41 -2.11 0.39
C VAL A 43 -14.61 -1.79 1.28
N LYS A 44 -15.33 -0.71 0.95
CA LYS A 44 -16.52 -0.31 1.70
C LYS A 44 -17.63 -1.37 1.62
N ASN A 45 -17.89 -1.89 0.43
CA ASN A 45 -18.87 -2.95 0.21
C ASN A 45 -18.45 -4.23 0.94
N LEU A 46 -17.17 -4.60 0.87
CA LEU A 46 -16.64 -5.77 1.57
C LEU A 46 -16.85 -5.68 3.09
N ILE A 47 -16.56 -4.53 3.70
CA ILE A 47 -16.76 -4.32 5.14
C ILE A 47 -18.24 -4.45 5.50
N HIS A 48 -19.12 -3.90 4.65
CA HIS A 48 -20.57 -3.99 4.82
C HIS A 48 -21.09 -5.43 4.71
N ASP A 49 -20.71 -6.14 3.65
CA ASP A 49 -21.14 -7.52 3.40
C ASP A 49 -20.68 -8.47 4.50
N LEU A 50 -19.52 -8.19 5.12
CA LEU A 50 -18.99 -8.95 6.24
C LEU A 50 -19.56 -8.54 7.62
N GLY A 51 -20.35 -7.47 7.69
CA GLY A 51 -20.90 -6.92 8.93
C GLY A 51 -19.82 -6.45 9.91
N LEU A 52 -18.77 -5.80 9.39
CA LEU A 52 -17.60 -5.37 10.17
C LEU A 52 -17.63 -3.89 10.57
N GLU A 53 -18.68 -3.14 10.23
CA GLU A 53 -18.76 -1.70 10.49
C GLU A 53 -18.66 -1.35 11.97
N GLU A 54 -19.34 -2.11 12.84
CA GLU A 54 -19.31 -1.88 14.29
C GLU A 54 -17.96 -2.23 14.92
N LYS A 55 -17.13 -3.01 14.21
CA LYS A 55 -15.78 -3.35 14.65
C LYS A 55 -14.75 -2.35 14.14
N GLN A 56 -15.09 -1.40 13.27
CA GLN A 56 -14.16 -0.38 12.81
C GLN A 56 -13.74 0.51 13.99
N GLN A 57 -12.43 0.62 14.19
CA GLN A 57 -11.81 1.45 15.21
C GLN A 57 -10.97 2.55 14.56
N PHE A 58 -11.33 3.81 14.84
CA PHE A 58 -10.66 4.98 14.29
C PHE A 58 -9.65 5.54 15.29
N PRO A 59 -8.47 6.02 14.84
CA PRO A 59 -7.49 6.64 15.73
C PRO A 59 -8.02 7.93 16.36
N ILE A 60 -7.82 8.10 17.67
CA ILE A 60 -8.28 9.28 18.43
C ILE A 60 -7.60 10.57 17.92
N SER A 61 -6.32 10.50 17.51
CA SER A 61 -5.52 11.65 17.04
C SER A 61 -4.89 11.42 15.67
N GLN A 62 -5.70 11.02 14.67
CA GLN A 62 -5.22 10.66 13.34
C GLN A 62 -4.55 11.82 12.55
N SER A 63 -4.88 13.07 12.87
CA SER A 63 -4.49 14.23 12.04
C SER A 63 -3.11 14.82 12.36
N LYS A 64 -2.37 14.27 13.34
CA LYS A 64 -1.07 14.80 13.76
C LYS A 64 0.02 13.77 13.43
N LEU A 65 0.82 14.07 12.43
CA LEU A 65 2.01 13.29 12.05
C LEU A 65 3.24 14.17 12.26
N TYR A 66 4.31 13.60 12.77
CA TYR A 66 5.56 14.33 13.02
C TYR A 66 6.66 13.82 12.09
N ILE A 67 7.60 14.69 11.73
CA ILE A 67 8.89 14.28 11.18
C ILE A 67 10.01 14.60 12.18
N VAL A 68 11.08 13.82 12.17
CA VAL A 68 12.31 14.23 12.86
C VAL A 68 13.07 15.23 11.99
N ARG A 69 13.49 16.33 12.61
CA ARG A 69 14.37 17.32 12.01
C ARG A 69 15.37 17.84 13.02
N ASN A 70 16.66 17.77 12.71
CA ASN A 70 17.74 18.09 13.64
C ASN A 70 17.60 17.35 14.98
N GLY A 71 17.24 16.06 14.93
CA GLY A 71 17.02 15.21 16.10
C GLY A 71 15.79 15.55 16.95
N LYS A 72 14.86 16.42 16.49
CA LYS A 72 13.63 16.76 17.21
C LYS A 72 12.38 16.46 16.39
N PRO A 73 11.31 15.89 16.99
CA PRO A 73 10.02 15.76 16.32
C PRO A 73 9.38 17.13 16.05
N VAL A 74 8.97 17.35 14.80
CA VAL A 74 8.31 18.57 14.31
C VAL A 74 7.00 18.17 13.64
N LEU A 75 5.90 18.81 14.02
CA LEU A 75 4.57 18.52 13.47
C LEU A 75 4.53 18.87 11.97
N ILE A 76 4.04 17.92 11.16
CA ILE A 76 3.79 18.13 9.73
C ILE A 76 2.51 18.95 9.57
N PRO A 77 2.57 20.10 8.88
CA PRO A 77 1.38 20.90 8.60
C PRO A 77 0.38 20.13 7.73
N THR A 78 -0.90 20.13 8.12
CA THR A 78 -1.96 19.35 7.45
C THR A 78 -2.51 19.98 6.17
N ASN A 79 -2.12 21.21 5.86
CA ASN A 79 -2.59 21.92 4.67
C ASN A 79 -1.51 22.83 4.08
N PRO A 80 -1.62 23.20 2.78
CA PRO A 80 -0.59 23.98 2.09
C PRO A 80 -0.31 25.36 2.71
N ILE A 81 -1.33 26.03 3.25
CA ILE A 81 -1.18 27.35 3.88
C ILE A 81 -0.36 27.22 5.17
N ALA A 82 -0.68 26.21 5.99
CA ALA A 82 0.09 25.88 7.19
C ALA A 82 1.52 25.47 6.83
N LEU A 83 1.74 24.77 5.72
CA LEU A 83 3.09 24.40 5.25
C LEU A 83 3.95 25.65 4.97
N ILE A 84 3.41 26.61 4.22
CA ILE A 84 4.13 27.84 3.85
C ILE A 84 4.36 28.74 5.07
N THR A 85 3.46 28.75 6.04
CA THR A 85 3.60 29.58 7.26
C THR A 85 4.46 28.93 8.35
N SER A 86 4.60 27.60 8.37
CA SER A 86 5.37 26.86 9.37
C SER A 86 6.90 27.02 9.23
N SER A 87 7.66 26.63 10.25
CA SER A 87 9.14 26.60 10.21
C SER A 87 9.72 25.29 9.65
N ILE A 88 8.88 24.38 9.11
CA ILE A 88 9.31 23.06 8.64
C ILE A 88 10.12 23.09 7.34
N LEU A 89 10.06 24.19 6.57
CA LEU A 89 10.83 24.39 5.35
C LEU A 89 11.54 25.75 5.39
N SER A 90 12.70 25.84 4.76
CA SER A 90 13.41 27.10 4.57
C SER A 90 12.60 28.07 3.70
N ALA A 91 12.88 29.37 3.84
CA ALA A 91 12.28 30.40 2.99
C ALA A 91 12.50 30.10 1.50
N LYS A 92 13.70 29.63 1.13
CA LYS A 92 14.05 29.24 -0.25
C LYS A 92 13.12 28.16 -0.80
N SER A 93 12.86 27.10 -0.04
CA SER A 93 11.98 26.01 -0.49
C SER A 93 10.53 26.44 -0.56
N LYS A 94 10.06 27.28 0.37
CA LYS A 94 8.72 27.87 0.29
C LYS A 94 8.54 28.71 -0.96
N PHE A 95 9.51 29.57 -1.30
CA PHE A 95 9.48 30.34 -2.54
C PHE A 95 9.43 29.43 -3.77
N ARG A 96 10.20 28.34 -3.78
CA ARG A 96 10.18 27.37 -4.87
C ARG A 96 8.82 26.68 -5.01
N ILE A 97 8.19 26.27 -3.91
CA ILE A 97 6.83 25.70 -3.93
C ILE A 97 5.83 26.71 -4.51
N ILE A 98 5.85 27.96 -4.04
CA ILE A 98 4.92 29.01 -4.51
C ILE A 98 5.10 29.30 -6.00
N LEU A 99 6.34 29.26 -6.49
CA LEU A 99 6.67 29.58 -7.87
C LEU A 99 6.66 28.37 -8.82
N GLU A 100 6.43 27.15 -8.32
CA GLU A 100 6.41 25.93 -9.14
C GLU A 100 5.45 26.03 -10.36
N PRO A 101 4.24 26.60 -10.23
CA PRO A 101 3.35 26.85 -11.38
C PRO A 101 3.90 27.76 -12.47
N PHE A 102 4.89 28.59 -12.17
CA PHE A 102 5.46 29.55 -13.11
C PHE A 102 6.72 28.99 -13.77
N PHE A 103 7.52 28.21 -13.03
CA PHE A 103 8.73 27.60 -13.57
C PHE A 103 8.46 26.44 -14.53
N TRP A 104 7.32 25.76 -14.39
CA TRP A 104 7.00 24.57 -15.18
C TRP A 104 5.90 24.78 -16.23
N LYS A 105 5.62 26.05 -16.57
CA LYS A 105 4.79 26.37 -17.72
C LYS A 105 5.56 26.08 -19.00
N ARG A 106 5.14 25.02 -19.68
CA ARG A 106 5.31 24.84 -21.13
C ARG A 106 6.76 24.91 -21.62
N ASN A 107 7.69 24.32 -20.88
CA ASN A 107 8.90 23.79 -21.49
C ASN A 107 8.55 22.40 -22.04
N GLU A 108 9.06 22.10 -23.24
CA GLU A 108 8.87 20.83 -23.95
C GLU A 108 8.89 19.64 -22.99
N PRO A 109 8.06 18.59 -23.22
CA PRO A 109 8.11 17.36 -22.43
C PRO A 109 9.57 16.98 -22.33
N SER A 110 10.06 16.98 -21.09
CA SER A 110 11.46 16.99 -20.70
C SER A 110 12.31 16.23 -21.73
N LYS A 111 13.42 16.83 -22.19
CA LYS A 111 14.49 16.17 -22.96
C LYS A 111 15.17 14.99 -22.20
N VAL A 112 14.42 14.28 -21.37
CA VAL A 112 14.77 13.10 -20.57
C VAL A 112 13.90 11.90 -21.01
N TYR A 113 12.98 12.05 -21.97
CA TYR A 113 12.33 10.92 -22.64
C TYR A 113 13.22 10.31 -23.73
N ASN A 114 14.44 9.92 -23.35
CA ASN A 114 15.07 8.82 -24.07
C ASN A 114 14.43 7.54 -23.53
N SER A 115 13.79 6.81 -24.44
CA SER A 115 13.19 5.50 -24.20
C SER A 115 14.12 4.58 -23.39
N GLY A 116 13.93 4.51 -22.07
CA GLY A 116 14.66 3.55 -21.21
C GLY A 116 14.88 3.94 -19.76
N THR A 117 14.88 5.23 -19.39
CA THR A 117 15.10 5.66 -17.99
C THR A 117 13.81 6.09 -17.34
N GLU A 118 13.29 5.28 -16.40
CA GLU A 118 12.19 5.70 -15.52
C GLU A 118 12.71 6.69 -14.48
N GLU A 119 12.09 7.87 -14.41
CA GLU A 119 12.44 8.90 -13.42
C GLU A 119 12.11 8.42 -11.99
N SER A 120 13.02 8.68 -11.06
CA SER A 120 12.81 8.33 -9.65
C SER A 120 11.81 9.29 -8.98
N VAL A 121 11.18 8.85 -7.89
CA VAL A 121 10.37 9.73 -7.03
C VAL A 121 11.23 10.89 -6.52
N GLY A 122 12.47 10.62 -6.09
CA GLY A 122 13.41 11.64 -5.62
C GLY A 122 13.69 12.71 -6.67
N GLU A 123 14.05 12.31 -7.89
CA GLU A 123 14.35 13.19 -9.02
C GLU A 123 13.15 14.08 -9.38
N PHE A 124 11.97 13.47 -9.51
CA PHE A 124 10.73 14.15 -9.84
C PHE A 124 10.40 15.27 -8.84
N PHE A 125 10.37 14.95 -7.54
CA PHE A 125 10.05 15.95 -6.54
C PHE A 125 11.19 16.96 -6.34
N GLN A 126 12.45 16.57 -6.56
CA GLN A 126 13.59 17.46 -6.47
C GLN A 126 13.54 18.55 -7.55
N ARG A 127 13.17 18.22 -8.79
CA ARG A 127 13.07 19.23 -9.85
C ARG A 127 11.87 20.17 -9.66
N HIS A 128 10.74 19.69 -9.15
CA HIS A 128 9.59 20.54 -8.86
C HIS A 128 9.79 21.42 -7.61
N PHE A 129 10.13 20.81 -6.47
CA PHE A 129 10.05 21.48 -5.17
C PHE A 129 11.39 21.64 -4.45
N GLY A 130 12.44 20.99 -4.96
CA GLY A 130 13.79 21.08 -4.42
C GLY A 130 14.12 20.04 -3.35
N LYS A 131 15.42 19.91 -3.09
CA LYS A 131 15.97 18.86 -2.24
C LYS A 131 15.44 18.84 -0.80
N GLU A 132 15.15 19.99 -0.20
CA GLU A 132 14.63 20.03 1.18
C GLU A 132 13.25 19.38 1.28
N VAL A 133 12.40 19.52 0.25
CA VAL A 133 11.09 18.86 0.20
C VAL A 133 11.27 17.37 0.03
N VAL A 134 12.23 16.94 -0.79
CA VAL A 134 12.56 15.51 -0.93
C VAL A 134 13.03 14.94 0.41
N ASP A 135 14.07 15.56 0.98
CA ASP A 135 14.73 15.09 2.21
C ASP A 135 13.78 15.02 3.41
N TYR A 136 12.82 15.95 3.57
CA TYR A 136 12.02 16.07 4.80
C TYR A 136 10.52 15.81 4.63
N LEU A 137 10.00 15.69 3.41
CA LEU A 137 8.58 15.40 3.19
C LEU A 137 8.38 14.14 2.34
N VAL A 138 9.08 14.03 1.21
CA VAL A 138 8.89 12.91 0.27
C VAL A 138 9.55 11.63 0.79
N ASP A 139 10.82 11.69 1.18
CA ASP A 139 11.55 10.56 1.77
C ASP A 139 10.83 9.93 2.97
N PRO A 140 10.45 10.69 4.02
CA PRO A 140 9.73 10.11 5.15
C PRO A 140 8.35 9.55 4.74
N PHE A 141 7.66 10.17 3.79
CA PHE A 141 6.37 9.66 3.30
C PHE A 141 6.51 8.33 2.56
N VAL A 142 7.49 8.23 1.66
CA VAL A 142 7.82 7.00 0.94
C VAL A 142 8.25 5.90 1.92
N ALA A 143 9.11 6.23 2.87
CA ALA A 143 9.54 5.31 3.92
C ALA A 143 8.35 4.80 4.75
N GLY A 144 7.44 5.68 5.17
CA GLY A 144 6.25 5.30 5.95
C GLY A 144 5.21 4.48 5.17
N THR A 145 5.21 4.56 3.83
CA THR A 145 4.24 3.84 2.99
C THR A 145 4.75 2.47 2.54
N SER A 146 6.01 2.38 2.11
CA SER A 146 6.57 1.17 1.49
C SER A 146 7.93 0.73 2.04
N ALA A 147 8.47 1.43 3.05
CA ALA A 147 9.85 1.31 3.50
C ALA A 147 10.90 1.54 2.38
N GLY A 148 10.47 2.11 1.26
CA GLY A 148 11.29 2.32 0.07
C GLY A 148 12.23 3.53 0.18
N ASP A 149 13.13 3.62 -0.79
CA ASP A 149 13.97 4.80 -1.04
C ASP A 149 13.37 5.57 -2.23
N PRO A 150 13.07 6.88 -2.11
CA PRO A 150 12.61 7.70 -3.23
C PRO A 150 13.47 7.61 -4.49
N GLU A 151 14.78 7.35 -4.36
CA GLU A 151 15.68 7.23 -5.50
C GLU A 151 15.56 5.87 -6.21
N SER A 152 14.95 4.87 -5.56
CA SER A 152 14.76 3.52 -6.11
C SER A 152 13.38 3.26 -6.70
N LEU A 153 12.44 4.20 -6.50
CA LEU A 153 11.04 4.03 -6.90
C LEU A 153 10.73 4.85 -8.15
N SER A 154 10.05 4.23 -9.11
CA SER A 154 9.51 4.90 -10.29
C SER A 154 8.36 5.83 -9.91
N VAL A 155 8.46 7.12 -10.25
CA VAL A 155 7.38 8.08 -9.96
C VAL A 155 6.10 7.74 -10.72
N ARG A 156 6.22 7.23 -11.95
CA ARG A 156 5.08 6.86 -12.79
C ARG A 156 4.24 5.77 -12.14
N HIS A 157 4.89 4.79 -11.51
CA HIS A 157 4.23 3.65 -10.89
C HIS A 157 3.81 3.93 -9.44
N THR A 158 4.59 4.75 -8.71
CA THR A 158 4.31 5.06 -7.29
C THR A 158 3.28 6.18 -7.13
N PHE A 159 3.33 7.21 -7.98
CA PHE A 159 2.45 8.38 -7.93
C PHE A 159 1.83 8.66 -9.32
N PRO A 160 1.05 7.72 -9.88
CA PRO A 160 0.51 7.84 -11.23
C PRO A 160 -0.35 9.09 -11.43
N GLU A 161 -1.09 9.52 -10.39
CA GLU A 161 -1.90 10.73 -10.44
C GLU A 161 -1.05 12.00 -10.61
N LEU A 162 0.05 12.13 -9.86
CA LEU A 162 0.96 13.28 -9.96
C LEU A 162 1.71 13.28 -11.29
N TRP A 163 2.15 12.11 -11.74
CA TRP A 163 2.74 11.93 -13.07
C TRP A 163 1.79 12.39 -14.18
N ASN A 164 0.52 11.98 -14.09
CA ASN A 164 -0.50 12.37 -15.07
C ASN A 164 -0.84 13.87 -15.01
N LEU A 165 -0.84 14.48 -13.81
CA LEU A 165 -1.02 15.92 -13.66
C LEU A 165 0.12 16.68 -14.32
N GLU A 166 1.36 16.28 -14.06
CA GLU A 166 2.52 16.90 -14.68
C GLU A 166 2.48 16.74 -16.20
N THR A 167 2.23 15.53 -16.70
CA THR A 167 2.15 15.25 -18.15
C THR A 167 1.11 16.13 -18.86
N ARG A 168 -0.01 16.45 -18.19
CA ARG A 168 -1.11 17.24 -18.77
C ARG A 168 -0.92 18.75 -18.62
N PHE A 169 -0.43 19.21 -17.48
CA PHE A 169 -0.43 20.63 -17.11
C PHE A 169 0.97 21.24 -17.00
N GLY A 170 2.01 20.42 -17.09
CA GLY A 170 3.38 20.77 -16.74
C GLY A 170 3.53 20.86 -15.22
N SER A 171 2.81 21.76 -14.55
CA SER A 171 2.95 21.96 -13.11
C SER A 171 2.03 21.05 -12.31
N ILE A 172 2.56 20.51 -11.21
CA ILE A 172 1.79 19.69 -10.26
C ILE A 172 0.75 20.56 -9.54
N ILE A 173 1.16 21.74 -9.06
CA ILE A 173 0.25 22.63 -8.31
C ILE A 173 -0.84 23.19 -9.24
N ALA A 174 -0.47 23.62 -10.46
CA ALA A 174 -1.45 24.09 -11.44
C ALA A 174 -2.46 23.00 -11.81
N GLY A 175 -1.97 21.77 -12.05
CA GLY A 175 -2.82 20.62 -12.34
C GLY A 175 -3.76 20.25 -11.18
N ALA A 176 -3.27 20.27 -9.95
CA ALA A 176 -4.08 20.01 -8.75
C ALA A 176 -5.16 21.08 -8.54
N ILE A 177 -4.85 22.35 -8.82
CA ILE A 177 -5.83 23.44 -8.73
C ILE A 177 -6.90 23.26 -9.82
N GLN A 178 -6.49 23.04 -11.07
CA GLN A 178 -7.41 22.95 -12.21
C GLN A 178 -8.33 21.72 -12.13
N SER A 179 -7.83 20.57 -11.69
CA SER A 179 -8.63 19.35 -11.47
C SER A 179 -9.68 19.51 -10.35
N ASN A 180 -9.33 20.21 -9.27
CA ASN A 180 -10.27 20.55 -8.19
C ASN A 180 -11.36 21.54 -8.64
N PHE A 181 -11.05 22.44 -9.58
CA PHE A 181 -12.05 23.34 -10.17
C PHE A 181 -13.02 22.61 -11.10
N SER A 182 -12.53 21.69 -11.94
CA SER A 182 -13.38 20.89 -12.85
C SER A 182 -14.31 19.97 -12.07
N SER A 183 -13.82 19.27 -11.05
CA SER A 183 -14.63 18.37 -10.22
C SER A 183 -15.70 19.08 -9.38
N LYS A 184 -15.50 20.35 -9.02
CA LYS A 184 -16.55 21.19 -8.40
C LYS A 184 -17.63 21.63 -9.40
N LYS A 185 -17.30 21.75 -10.68
CA LYS A 185 -18.22 22.16 -11.75
C LYS A 185 -19.14 21.02 -12.20
N ASP A 186 -18.69 19.77 -12.07
CA ASP A 186 -19.51 18.58 -12.33
C ASP A 186 -20.42 18.23 -11.15
N LYS A 187 -19.96 18.44 -9.91
CA LYS A 187 -20.77 18.21 -8.69
C LYS A 187 -21.90 19.21 -8.48
N SER A 188 -21.96 20.32 -9.21
CA SER A 188 -23.09 21.26 -9.15
C SER A 188 -24.29 20.81 -10.00
N LYS A 189 -24.19 19.68 -10.74
CA LYS A 189 -25.29 19.11 -11.53
C LYS A 189 -25.98 17.89 -10.90
N GLU A 190 -25.39 17.26 -9.88
CA GLU A 190 -26.04 16.19 -9.11
C GLU A 190 -26.46 16.70 -7.73
N THR A 191 -27.65 17.32 -7.68
CA THR A 191 -28.36 17.52 -6.43
C THR A 191 -29.41 16.42 -6.26
N ASN A 192 -29.42 15.82 -5.06
CA ASN A 192 -30.38 14.83 -4.52
C ASN A 192 -29.96 13.36 -4.55
N SER A 193 -29.06 12.96 -3.65
CA SER A 193 -29.25 11.70 -2.91
C SER A 193 -28.53 11.68 -1.55
N SER A 194 -29.33 11.53 -0.49
CA SER A 194 -29.01 11.07 0.86
C SER A 194 -28.02 11.86 1.75
N ARG A 195 -28.56 12.38 2.87
CA ARG A 195 -27.84 12.77 4.08
C ARG A 195 -27.20 11.55 4.75
N HIS A 196 -26.12 11.01 4.19
CA HIS A 196 -25.20 10.21 5.00
C HIS A 196 -24.23 11.16 5.69
N LYS A 197 -24.20 11.14 7.05
CA LYS A 197 -23.18 11.78 7.87
C LYS A 197 -21.83 11.57 7.18
N LYS A 198 -21.03 12.63 7.00
CA LYS A 198 -19.65 12.54 6.50
C LYS A 198 -18.89 11.52 7.36
N ARG A 199 -18.88 10.24 6.97
CA ARG A 199 -17.98 9.24 7.52
C ARG A 199 -16.58 9.78 7.31
N GLN A 200 -15.79 9.82 8.38
CA GLN A 200 -14.46 10.40 8.36
C GLN A 200 -13.63 9.63 7.33
N ARG A 201 -13.12 10.35 6.33
CA ARG A 201 -12.17 9.84 5.32
C ARG A 201 -10.79 9.64 5.96
N GLY A 202 -10.74 8.84 7.01
CA GLY A 202 -9.57 8.54 7.81
C GLY A 202 -9.17 7.08 7.67
N SER A 203 -7.93 6.77 8.04
CA SER A 203 -7.50 5.40 8.23
C SER A 203 -8.14 4.84 9.50
N PHE A 204 -8.39 3.54 9.51
CA PHE A 204 -8.95 2.81 10.64
C PHE A 204 -8.28 1.44 10.76
N SER A 205 -8.47 0.81 11.90
CA SER A 205 -8.21 -0.61 12.14
C SER A 205 -9.51 -1.28 12.63
N PHE A 206 -9.45 -2.52 13.08
CA PHE A 206 -10.59 -3.18 13.71
C PHE A 206 -10.33 -3.43 15.20
N LEU A 207 -11.40 -3.54 15.98
CA LEU A 207 -11.31 -4.04 17.36
C LEU A 207 -10.65 -5.43 17.37
N GLY A 208 -9.47 -5.53 17.96
CA GLY A 208 -8.65 -6.75 17.95
C GLY A 208 -7.51 -6.76 16.91
N GLY A 209 -7.40 -5.70 16.10
CA GLY A 209 -6.37 -5.50 15.08
C GLY A 209 -6.81 -5.94 13.67
N MET A 210 -5.91 -5.72 12.70
CA MET A 210 -6.16 -5.93 11.27
C MET A 210 -6.46 -7.38 10.87
N GLN A 211 -6.09 -8.38 11.68
CA GLN A 211 -6.42 -9.80 11.49
C GLN A 211 -7.94 -10.07 11.55
N THR A 212 -8.72 -9.16 12.15
CA THR A 212 -10.19 -9.28 12.21
C THR A 212 -10.84 -9.43 10.84
N LEU A 213 -10.32 -8.73 9.83
CA LEU A 213 -10.83 -8.80 8.46
C LEU A 213 -10.62 -10.18 7.82
N PRO A 214 -9.38 -10.71 7.69
CA PRO A 214 -9.17 -12.03 7.11
C PRO A 214 -9.82 -13.15 7.94
N ASP A 215 -9.90 -13.02 9.26
CA ASP A 215 -10.61 -14.01 10.10
C ASP A 215 -12.11 -14.04 9.78
N ARG A 216 -12.72 -12.89 9.53
CA ARG A 216 -14.13 -12.80 9.15
C ARG A 216 -14.37 -13.38 7.76
N LEU A 217 -13.49 -13.09 6.81
CA LEU A 217 -13.51 -13.69 5.47
C LEU A 217 -13.42 -15.22 5.51
N CYS A 218 -12.49 -15.75 6.30
CA CYS A 218 -12.32 -17.20 6.40
C CYS A 218 -13.52 -17.91 7.04
N LYS A 219 -14.31 -17.22 7.86
CA LYS A 219 -15.55 -17.76 8.43
C LYS A 219 -16.69 -17.87 7.40
N GLU A 220 -16.61 -17.14 6.29
CA GLU A 220 -17.55 -17.26 5.17
C GLU A 220 -17.17 -18.41 4.22
N LEU A 221 -15.96 -18.97 4.35
CA LEU A 221 -15.50 -20.11 3.56
C LEU A 221 -15.80 -21.43 4.30
N ALA A 222 -16.18 -22.46 3.55
CA ALA A 222 -16.28 -23.80 4.11
C ALA A 222 -14.87 -24.37 4.43
N LYS A 223 -14.80 -25.32 5.37
CA LYS A 223 -13.53 -25.86 5.87
C LYS A 223 -12.68 -26.53 4.78
N ASP A 224 -13.31 -27.10 3.77
CA ASP A 224 -12.67 -27.73 2.62
C ASP A 224 -12.23 -26.74 1.52
N GLU A 225 -12.75 -25.51 1.57
CA GLU A 225 -12.40 -24.42 0.64
C GLU A 225 -11.11 -23.70 1.06
N LEU A 226 -10.75 -23.69 2.34
CA LEU A 226 -9.51 -23.06 2.84
C LEU A 226 -8.48 -24.13 3.26
N ARG A 227 -7.41 -24.26 2.48
CA ARG A 227 -6.31 -25.20 2.73
C ARG A 227 -5.08 -24.47 3.27
N LEU A 228 -5.00 -24.36 4.60
CA LEU A 228 -3.83 -23.81 5.30
C LEU A 228 -2.66 -24.80 5.27
N GLY A 229 -1.44 -24.27 5.35
CA GLY A 229 -0.21 -25.06 5.29
C GLY A 229 0.00 -25.79 3.97
N SER A 230 -0.67 -25.38 2.90
CA SER A 230 -0.63 -26.03 1.59
C SER A 230 0.08 -25.13 0.57
N LYS A 231 1.40 -25.31 0.42
CA LYS A 231 2.21 -24.57 -0.55
C LYS A 231 2.04 -25.16 -1.95
N VAL A 232 1.54 -24.36 -2.89
CA VAL A 232 1.51 -24.72 -4.32
C VAL A 232 2.93 -24.76 -4.86
N LEU A 233 3.27 -25.83 -5.59
CA LEU A 233 4.61 -26.09 -6.14
C LEU A 233 4.62 -26.05 -7.67
N SER A 234 3.53 -26.49 -8.30
CA SER A 234 3.43 -26.47 -9.77
C SER A 234 2.02 -26.28 -10.27
N LEU A 235 1.93 -25.70 -11.46
CA LEU A 235 0.70 -25.50 -12.21
C LEU A 235 0.86 -26.13 -13.60
N SER A 236 -0.11 -26.95 -14.01
CA SER A 236 -0.14 -27.49 -15.38
C SER A 236 -1.44 -27.11 -16.06
N TYR A 237 -1.33 -26.45 -17.21
CA TYR A 237 -2.48 -26.23 -18.09
C TYR A 237 -2.55 -27.36 -19.12
N ASN A 238 -3.57 -28.20 -19.01
CA ASN A 238 -3.84 -29.31 -19.92
C ASN A 238 -4.96 -28.90 -20.88
N HIS A 239 -4.63 -28.74 -22.16
CA HIS A 239 -5.62 -28.49 -23.22
C HIS A 239 -6.11 -29.80 -23.86
N ASP A 240 -5.71 -30.95 -23.30
CA ASP A 240 -5.80 -32.26 -23.96
C ASP A 240 -7.09 -33.01 -23.54
N SER A 241 -8.25 -32.41 -23.78
CA SER A 241 -9.54 -33.10 -23.66
C SER A 241 -10.68 -32.31 -24.29
N ARG A 242 -11.66 -33.04 -24.84
CA ARG A 242 -12.90 -32.54 -25.45
C ARG A 242 -13.86 -31.83 -24.45
N SER A 243 -13.37 -31.42 -23.29
CA SER A 243 -14.12 -30.78 -22.21
C SER A 243 -13.53 -29.39 -21.95
N ALA A 244 -14.40 -28.39 -21.75
CA ALA A 244 -13.99 -27.03 -21.42
C ALA A 244 -13.66 -26.83 -19.92
N LEU A 245 -13.77 -27.89 -19.11
CA LEU A 245 -13.63 -27.88 -17.65
C LEU A 245 -12.38 -28.66 -17.20
N ASP A 246 -11.86 -28.34 -16.01
CA ASP A 246 -10.73 -28.99 -15.34
C ASP A 246 -9.38 -28.91 -16.08
N ASN A 247 -9.16 -27.81 -16.82
CA ASN A 247 -7.95 -27.62 -17.62
C ASN A 247 -6.70 -27.29 -16.80
N TRP A 248 -6.84 -26.91 -15.53
CA TRP A 248 -5.70 -26.66 -14.64
C TRP A 248 -5.51 -27.80 -13.65
N SER A 249 -4.28 -28.28 -13.53
CA SER A 249 -3.85 -29.14 -12.43
C SER A 249 -2.93 -28.35 -11.50
N VAL A 250 -3.29 -28.30 -10.22
CA VAL A 250 -2.54 -27.62 -9.16
C VAL A 250 -1.90 -28.68 -8.27
N SER A 251 -0.57 -28.68 -8.21
CA SER A 251 0.18 -29.54 -7.31
C SER A 251 0.64 -28.76 -6.08
N PHE A 252 0.42 -29.32 -4.90
CA PHE A 252 0.76 -28.68 -3.63
C PHE A 252 1.30 -29.69 -2.62
N ALA A 253 2.06 -29.18 -1.66
CA ALA A 253 2.54 -29.93 -0.51
C ALA A 253 1.88 -29.41 0.77
N SER A 254 1.37 -30.33 1.59
CA SER A 254 0.75 -29.99 2.88
C SER A 254 1.80 -30.06 4.00
N LYS A 255 1.78 -29.10 4.92
CA LYS A 255 2.68 -29.05 6.06
C LYS A 255 2.51 -30.31 6.92
N GLY A 256 3.56 -31.13 6.99
CA GLY A 256 3.56 -32.40 7.72
C GLY A 256 3.32 -33.64 6.84
N ASP A 257 2.97 -33.48 5.57
CA ASP A 257 2.90 -34.57 4.60
C ASP A 257 3.93 -34.36 3.47
N LYS A 258 4.80 -35.35 3.27
CA LYS A 258 5.79 -35.32 2.19
C LYS A 258 5.19 -35.68 0.83
N ARG A 259 3.96 -36.18 0.78
CA ARG A 259 3.30 -36.53 -0.47
C ARG A 259 2.77 -35.29 -1.16
N MET A 260 3.16 -35.11 -2.43
CA MET A 260 2.52 -34.17 -3.32
C MET A 260 1.08 -34.59 -3.58
N GLN A 261 0.17 -33.63 -3.46
CA GLN A 261 -1.23 -33.79 -3.81
C GLN A 261 -1.51 -32.98 -5.08
N ASN A 262 -2.45 -33.47 -5.89
CA ASN A 262 -2.89 -32.80 -7.11
C ASN A 262 -4.41 -32.63 -7.07
N SER A 263 -4.88 -31.47 -7.50
CA SER A 263 -6.30 -31.17 -7.69
C SER A 263 -6.51 -30.48 -9.04
N SER A 264 -7.67 -30.71 -9.64
CA SER A 264 -8.05 -30.08 -10.92
C SER A 264 -9.01 -28.91 -10.70
N TYR A 265 -8.90 -27.89 -11.56
CA TYR A 265 -9.68 -26.66 -11.52
C TYR A 265 -9.93 -26.10 -12.93
N ASP A 266 -11.00 -25.32 -13.08
CA ASP A 266 -11.33 -24.62 -14.32
C ASP A 266 -10.47 -23.35 -14.52
N ALA A 267 -10.12 -22.69 -13.43
CA ALA A 267 -9.36 -21.45 -13.41
C ALA A 267 -8.44 -21.37 -12.19
N VAL A 268 -7.36 -20.61 -12.32
CA VAL A 268 -6.40 -20.34 -11.25
C VAL A 268 -6.22 -18.84 -11.12
N ILE A 269 -6.38 -18.31 -9.91
CA ILE A 269 -6.05 -16.92 -9.57
C ILE A 269 -4.75 -16.94 -8.76
N MET A 270 -3.71 -16.30 -9.29
CA MET A 270 -2.41 -16.21 -8.63
C MET A 270 -2.32 -14.93 -7.79
N THR A 271 -2.24 -15.08 -6.47
CA THR A 271 -2.13 -13.96 -5.51
C THR A 271 -0.83 -14.00 -4.71
N ALA A 272 0.04 -14.99 -4.94
CA ALA A 272 1.35 -15.07 -4.31
C ALA A 272 2.30 -13.99 -4.87
N PRO A 273 3.32 -13.55 -4.09
CA PRO A 273 4.36 -12.65 -4.58
C PRO A 273 5.05 -13.19 -5.84
N LEU A 274 5.49 -12.29 -6.74
CA LEU A 274 6.14 -12.68 -8.00
C LEU A 274 7.42 -13.51 -7.78
N CYS A 275 8.14 -13.31 -6.68
CA CYS A 275 9.30 -14.15 -6.35
C CYS A 275 8.89 -15.61 -6.09
N ASN A 276 7.76 -15.85 -5.43
CA ASN A 276 7.24 -17.20 -5.22
C ASN A 276 6.74 -17.82 -6.53
N LEU A 277 6.15 -17.03 -7.43
CA LEU A 277 5.73 -17.51 -8.75
C LEU A 277 6.91 -18.01 -9.57
N LYS A 278 8.07 -17.34 -9.51
CA LYS A 278 9.30 -17.76 -10.19
C LYS A 278 9.85 -19.10 -9.71
N GLU A 279 9.59 -19.46 -8.45
CA GLU A 279 9.98 -20.77 -7.88
C GLU A 279 9.04 -21.90 -8.35
N MET A 280 7.85 -21.57 -8.87
CA MET A 280 6.87 -22.57 -9.28
C MET A 280 7.19 -23.15 -10.64
N ARG A 281 7.02 -24.46 -10.78
CA ARG A 281 7.09 -25.12 -12.09
C ARG A 281 5.76 -24.95 -12.81
N ILE A 282 5.77 -24.24 -13.94
CA ILE A 282 4.59 -24.11 -14.81
C ILE A 282 4.77 -24.91 -16.09
N THR A 283 3.72 -25.63 -16.49
CA THR A 283 3.68 -26.43 -17.72
C THR A 283 2.43 -26.15 -18.54
N LYS A 284 2.56 -26.26 -19.87
CA LYS A 284 1.46 -26.27 -20.83
C LYS A 284 1.49 -27.63 -21.55
N GLY A 285 0.56 -28.52 -21.19
CA GLY A 285 0.62 -29.94 -21.51
C GLY A 285 1.89 -30.55 -20.93
N ARG A 286 2.71 -31.20 -21.77
CA ARG A 286 4.00 -31.79 -21.35
C ARG A 286 5.16 -30.80 -21.37
N ASN A 287 4.96 -29.61 -21.93
CA ASN A 287 6.04 -28.65 -22.14
C ASN A 287 6.16 -27.70 -20.96
N HIS A 288 7.40 -27.40 -20.56
CA HIS A 288 7.67 -26.35 -19.59
C HIS A 288 7.28 -24.98 -20.17
N PHE A 289 6.60 -24.16 -19.36
CA PHE A 289 6.31 -22.77 -19.68
C PHE A 289 7.33 -21.89 -18.93
N PRO A 290 8.32 -21.30 -19.63
CA PRO A 290 9.35 -20.49 -18.98
C PRO A 290 8.76 -19.19 -18.44
N LEU A 291 9.30 -18.73 -17.31
CA LEU A 291 8.93 -17.49 -16.63
C LEU A 291 10.05 -16.44 -16.68
N ASP A 292 10.95 -16.57 -17.65
CA ASP A 292 12.10 -15.69 -17.90
C ASP A 292 11.70 -14.26 -18.26
N PHE A 293 10.50 -14.07 -18.83
CA PHE A 293 9.93 -12.74 -19.08
C PHE A 293 9.56 -11.97 -17.80
N ILE A 294 9.44 -12.64 -16.65
CA ILE A 294 9.14 -11.97 -15.38
C ILE A 294 10.44 -11.32 -14.88
N PRO A 295 10.48 -9.98 -14.67
CA PRO A 295 11.68 -9.32 -14.17
C PRO A 295 11.99 -9.74 -12.73
N GLU A 296 13.25 -9.62 -12.32
CA GLU A 296 13.60 -9.75 -10.90
C GLU A 296 13.03 -8.56 -10.13
N VAL A 297 12.18 -8.85 -9.14
CA VAL A 297 11.55 -7.85 -8.29
C VAL A 297 12.21 -7.92 -6.92
N ILE A 298 12.81 -6.81 -6.50
CA ILE A 298 13.45 -6.68 -5.19
C ILE A 298 12.38 -6.31 -4.17
N TYR A 299 12.36 -7.01 -3.04
CA TYR A 299 11.47 -6.74 -1.92
C TYR A 299 12.28 -6.15 -0.76
N MET A 300 11.75 -5.11 -0.14
CA MET A 300 12.39 -4.49 1.02
C MET A 300 12.17 -5.33 2.28
N PRO A 301 13.24 -5.85 2.92
CA PRO A 301 13.10 -6.50 4.21
C PRO A 301 12.80 -5.46 5.28
N LEU A 302 11.83 -5.75 6.14
CA LEU A 302 11.46 -4.90 7.27
C LEU A 302 11.16 -5.77 8.50
N SER A 303 11.35 -5.19 9.69
CA SER A 303 11.00 -5.82 10.96
C SER A 303 10.24 -4.82 11.81
N VAL A 304 9.12 -5.25 12.38
CA VAL A 304 8.32 -4.44 13.30
C VAL A 304 8.76 -4.76 14.72
N ILE A 305 9.16 -3.73 15.48
CA ILE A 305 9.56 -3.86 16.88
C ILE A 305 8.48 -3.23 17.76
N ILE A 306 7.94 -4.03 18.68
CA ILE A 306 6.95 -3.57 19.64
C ILE A 306 7.64 -3.32 20.98
N THR A 307 7.46 -2.12 21.52
CA THR A 307 7.96 -1.73 22.85
C THR A 307 6.83 -1.11 23.65
N ALA A 308 6.81 -1.39 24.95
CA ALA A 308 5.82 -0.86 25.88
C ALA A 308 6.54 -0.23 27.07
N PHE A 309 6.13 0.98 27.42
CA PHE A 309 6.69 1.75 28.53
C PHE A 309 5.58 2.11 29.51
N LYS A 310 5.92 2.17 30.79
CA LYS A 310 5.03 2.80 31.78
C LYS A 310 4.89 4.28 31.45
N LYS A 311 3.67 4.81 31.50
CA LYS A 311 3.35 6.20 31.15
C LYS A 311 4.21 7.21 31.92
N GLU A 312 4.47 6.94 33.19
CA GLU A 312 5.32 7.77 34.09
C GLU A 312 6.78 7.90 33.62
N ASN A 313 7.28 6.95 32.82
CA ASN A 313 8.65 6.97 32.30
C ASN A 313 8.77 7.74 30.97
N VAL A 314 7.66 8.14 30.35
CA VAL A 314 7.64 8.87 29.08
C VAL A 314 7.64 10.38 29.36
N ARG A 315 8.83 11.00 29.31
CA ARG A 315 9.03 12.41 29.70
C ARG A 315 8.34 13.43 28.78
N GLN A 316 8.28 13.13 27.48
CA GLN A 316 7.73 14.04 26.46
C GLN A 316 6.78 13.27 25.54
N PRO A 317 5.55 12.97 25.99
CA PRO A 317 4.57 12.33 25.14
C PRO A 317 4.17 13.27 23.99
N LEU A 318 4.11 12.72 22.78
CA LEU A 318 3.56 13.41 21.62
C LEU A 318 2.14 12.93 21.38
N GLU A 319 1.25 13.86 21.07
CA GLU A 319 -0.11 13.53 20.68
C GLU A 319 -0.19 13.44 19.16
N GLY A 320 -0.42 12.25 18.63
CA GLY A 320 -0.57 12.04 17.18
C GLY A 320 -0.51 10.59 16.77
N PHE A 321 -0.50 10.37 15.45
CA PHE A 321 -0.46 9.06 14.83
C PHE A 321 0.94 8.42 14.93
N GLY A 322 1.99 9.22 14.73
CA GLY A 322 3.35 8.70 14.75
C GLY A 322 4.41 9.75 14.40
N VAL A 323 5.65 9.28 14.33
CA VAL A 323 6.83 10.08 13.97
C VAL A 323 7.57 9.35 12.85
N LEU A 324 7.81 10.05 11.74
CA LEU A 324 8.63 9.58 10.64
C LEU A 324 10.05 10.14 10.78
N VAL A 325 11.06 9.30 10.56
CA VAL A 325 12.47 9.66 10.62
C VAL A 325 13.04 9.65 9.20
N PRO A 326 13.29 10.83 8.61
CA PRO A 326 13.93 10.90 7.30
C PRO A 326 15.26 10.14 7.27
N SER A 327 15.57 9.51 6.14
CA SER A 327 16.82 8.80 5.89
C SER A 327 18.06 9.64 6.25
N LYS A 328 17.98 10.96 6.02
CA LYS A 328 19.04 11.93 6.36
C LYS A 328 19.29 12.11 7.87
N GLU A 329 18.29 11.86 8.71
CA GLU A 329 18.38 11.99 10.16
C GLU A 329 18.72 10.66 10.85
N GLN A 330 18.77 9.56 10.09
CA GLN A 330 19.10 8.23 10.62
C GLN A 330 20.59 8.15 10.91
N LYS A 331 20.94 7.97 12.20
CA LYS A 331 22.33 7.76 12.63
C LYS A 331 22.70 6.30 12.81
N ASN A 332 21.71 5.42 13.00
CA ASN A 332 21.92 4.02 13.43
C ASN A 332 21.16 2.98 12.57
N GLY A 333 20.77 3.33 11.33
CA GLY A 333 20.12 2.39 10.41
C GLY A 333 18.67 1.96 10.77
N LEU A 334 18.09 2.50 11.83
CA LEU A 334 16.68 2.30 12.16
C LEU A 334 15.81 3.19 11.26
N LYS A 335 15.15 2.58 10.27
CA LYS A 335 14.09 3.19 9.48
C LYS A 335 12.78 3.07 10.27
N THR A 336 12.09 4.19 10.50
CA THR A 336 10.73 4.16 11.04
C THR A 336 9.73 3.90 9.91
N LEU A 337 8.83 2.94 10.13
CA LEU A 337 7.55 2.82 9.44
C LEU A 337 6.48 3.56 10.24
#